data_AF-A0A524EUM6-F1
#
_entry.id   AF-A0A524EUM6-F1
#
_cell.length_a   1.000
_cell.length_b   1.000
_cell.length_c   1.000
_cell.angle_alpha   90.00
_cell.angle_beta   90.00
_cell.angle_gamma   90.00
#
_symmetry.space_group_name_H-M   'P 1'
#
loop_
_entity.id
_entity.type
_entity.pdbx_description
1 polymer ?
#
loop_
_entity_poly.entity_id
_entity_poly.type
_entity_poly.pdbx_seq_one_letter_code
_entity_poly.pdbx_strand_id
1 'polypeptide(L)'
;MVRKILEKKTMTIPEVLEVLEDLNKKRKGEFDSFQESSLIYARTFSKVPVKQVEKIKTMLINDYALDEENAIQVINILPSTIEELKVLFEKDLKASKLNDKQLNDLLNKLHDLAK
;
A
#
# COMPACT_ATOMS: atom_id res chain seq x y z
N MET A 1 -21.51 23.24 15.17
CA MET A 1 -21.33 21.93 15.83
C MET A 1 -19.98 21.35 15.40
N VAL A 2 -19.15 20.94 16.34
CA VAL A 2 -17.86 20.30 16.03
C VAL A 2 -18.12 18.83 15.71
N ARG A 3 -17.70 18.35 14.53
CA ARG A 3 -17.82 16.94 14.15
C ARG A 3 -16.73 16.14 14.89
N LYS A 4 -17.11 15.00 15.48
CA LYS A 4 -16.17 14.07 16.13
C LYS A 4 -15.77 12.97 15.14
N ILE A 5 -14.46 12.65 15.08
CA ILE A 5 -13.95 11.52 14.30
C ILE A 5 -14.29 10.23 15.06
N LEU A 6 -15.00 9.32 14.41
CA LEU A 6 -15.39 8.01 14.98
C LEU A 6 -14.33 6.94 14.70
N GLU A 7 -13.74 6.97 13.50
CA GLU A 7 -12.78 5.98 13.03
C GLU A 7 -11.79 6.61 12.05
N LYS A 8 -10.56 6.11 12.02
CA LYS A 8 -9.52 6.46 11.05
C LYS A 8 -8.84 5.18 10.59
N LYS A 9 -8.89 4.91 9.28
CA LYS A 9 -8.20 3.79 8.64
C LYS A 9 -7.25 4.32 7.57
N THR A 10 -6.03 3.79 7.54
CA THR A 10 -5.06 4.05 6.47
C THR A 10 -5.32 3.10 5.31
N MET A 11 -5.13 3.60 4.08
CA MET A 11 -5.43 2.88 2.84
C MET A 11 -4.21 2.87 1.92
N THR A 12 -4.12 1.84 1.10
CA THR A 12 -3.13 1.69 0.03
C THR A 12 -3.58 2.41 -1.24
N ILE A 13 -2.63 2.72 -2.14
CA ILE A 13 -2.91 3.34 -3.44
C ILE A 13 -3.90 2.50 -4.28
N PRO A 14 -3.77 1.16 -4.36
CA PRO A 14 -4.77 0.34 -5.05
C PRO A 14 -6.18 0.47 -4.48
N GLU A 15 -6.34 0.45 -3.16
CA GLU A 15 -7.66 0.63 -2.53
C GLU A 15 -8.22 2.04 -2.80
N VAL A 16 -7.36 3.06 -2.77
CA VAL A 16 -7.74 4.44 -3.13
C VAL A 16 -8.18 4.53 -4.59
N LEU A 17 -7.50 3.82 -5.50
CA LEU A 17 -7.89 3.78 -6.92
C LEU A 17 -9.31 3.23 -7.07
N GLU A 18 -9.65 2.12 -6.42
CA GLU A 18 -11.00 1.54 -6.48
C GLU A 18 -12.06 2.53 -5.97
N VAL A 19 -11.80 3.17 -4.83
CA VAL A 19 -12.70 4.19 -4.27
C VAL A 19 -12.88 5.37 -5.22
N LEU A 20 -11.81 5.89 -5.80
CA LEU A 20 -11.87 7.04 -6.71
C LEU A 20 -12.57 6.68 -8.03
N GLU A 21 -12.35 5.48 -8.58
CA GLU A 21 -13.05 5.02 -9.79
C GLU A 21 -14.56 4.88 -9.56
N ASP A 22 -14.96 4.32 -8.41
CA ASP A 22 -16.36 4.19 -8.05
C ASP A 22 -17.03 5.54 -7.82
N LEU A 23 -16.33 6.48 -7.19
CA LEU A 23 -16.80 7.86 -7.04
C LEU A 23 -16.92 8.57 -8.39
N ASN A 24 -15.95 8.36 -9.28
CA ASN A 24 -15.93 8.95 -10.61
C ASN A 24 -17.13 8.48 -11.45
N LYS A 25 -17.45 7.19 -11.40
CA LYS A 25 -18.65 6.62 -12.03
C LYS A 25 -19.94 7.21 -11.45
N LYS A 26 -20.05 7.29 -10.11
CA LYS A 26 -21.25 7.84 -9.43
C LYS A 26 -21.48 9.31 -9.74
N ARG A 27 -20.41 10.09 -9.90
CA ARG A 27 -20.44 11.52 -10.26
C ARG A 27 -20.39 11.78 -11.76
N LYS A 28 -20.46 10.73 -12.59
CA LYS A 28 -20.44 10.84 -14.07
C LYS A 28 -19.24 11.63 -14.61
N GLY A 29 -18.08 11.58 -13.96
CA GLY A 29 -16.89 12.33 -14.38
C GLY A 29 -16.78 13.75 -13.83
N GLU A 30 -17.69 14.22 -12.98
CA GLU A 30 -17.64 15.56 -12.39
C GLU A 30 -16.67 15.61 -11.19
N PHE A 31 -15.37 15.49 -11.46
CA PHE A 31 -14.31 15.67 -10.47
C PHE A 31 -13.75 17.09 -10.53
N ASP A 32 -13.36 17.62 -9.36
CA ASP A 32 -12.53 18.83 -9.33
C ASP A 32 -11.08 18.51 -9.73
N SER A 33 -10.29 19.54 -10.04
CA SER A 33 -8.90 19.37 -10.51
C SER A 33 -8.00 18.59 -9.54
N PHE A 34 -8.26 18.67 -8.22
CA PHE A 34 -7.50 17.92 -7.22
C PHE A 34 -7.89 16.44 -7.20
N GLN A 35 -9.18 16.14 -7.34
CA GLN A 35 -9.71 14.78 -7.45
C GLN A 35 -9.25 14.11 -8.74
N GLU A 36 -9.27 14.82 -9.86
CA GLU A 36 -8.74 14.32 -11.14
C GLU A 36 -7.24 13.99 -11.03
N SER A 37 -6.45 14.91 -10.47
CA SER A 37 -5.02 14.69 -10.26
C SER A 37 -4.75 13.48 -9.36
N SER A 38 -5.55 13.32 -8.30
CA SER A 38 -5.46 12.17 -7.39
C SER A 38 -5.81 10.86 -8.08
N LEU A 39 -6.84 10.86 -8.94
CA LEU A 39 -7.23 9.67 -9.73
C LEU A 39 -6.15 9.30 -10.75
N ILE A 40 -5.56 10.29 -11.44
CA ILE A 40 -4.45 10.08 -12.38
C ILE A 40 -3.23 9.48 -11.65
N TYR A 41 -2.90 10.01 -10.48
CA TYR A 41 -1.84 9.47 -9.64
C TYR A 41 -2.12 8.02 -9.24
N ALA A 42 -3.32 7.73 -8.72
CA ALA A 42 -3.71 6.39 -8.30
C ALA A 42 -3.68 5.39 -9.46
N ARG A 43 -4.12 5.78 -10.66
CA ARG A 43 -4.04 4.94 -11.88
C ARG A 43 -2.60 4.62 -12.28
N THR A 44 -1.70 5.60 -12.16
CA THR A 44 -0.30 5.45 -12.56
C THR A 44 0.49 4.59 -11.57
N PHE A 45 0.21 4.74 -10.27
CA PHE A 45 1.02 4.13 -9.21
C PHE A 45 0.36 2.94 -8.51
N SER A 46 -0.82 2.50 -8.94
CA SER A 46 -1.42 1.25 -8.46
C SER A 46 -0.69 0.04 -9.07
N LYS A 47 0.39 -0.39 -8.41
CA LYS A 47 1.26 -1.49 -8.87
C LYS A 47 0.73 -2.89 -8.56
N VAL A 48 -0.22 -3.00 -7.64
CA VAL A 48 -0.76 -4.28 -7.14
C VAL A 48 -2.28 -4.31 -7.36
N PRO A 49 -2.86 -5.45 -7.78
CA PRO A 49 -4.31 -5.60 -7.84
C PRO A 49 -4.96 -5.50 -6.44
N VAL A 50 -6.07 -4.76 -6.32
CA VAL A 50 -6.77 -4.55 -5.04
C VAL A 50 -7.12 -5.86 -4.33
N LYS A 51 -7.49 -6.89 -5.09
CA LYS A 51 -7.83 -8.22 -4.56
C LYS A 51 -6.68 -8.89 -3.79
N GLN A 52 -5.43 -8.54 -4.12
CA GLN A 52 -4.24 -9.10 -3.49
C GLN A 52 -3.78 -8.27 -2.28
N VAL A 53 -4.25 -7.03 -2.13
CA VAL A 53 -3.81 -6.10 -1.08
C VAL A 53 -3.98 -6.70 0.30
N GLU A 54 -5.16 -7.22 0.62
CA GLU A 54 -5.44 -7.77 1.96
C GLU A 54 -4.55 -8.98 2.28
N LYS A 55 -4.31 -9.82 1.28
CA LYS A 55 -3.45 -11.00 1.41
C LYS A 55 -1.99 -10.61 1.66
N ILE A 56 -1.47 -9.65 0.88
CA ILE A 56 -0.10 -9.14 1.04
C ILE A 56 0.05 -8.44 2.38
N LYS A 57 -0.92 -7.59 2.75
CA LYS A 57 -0.90 -6.86 4.02
C LYS A 57 -0.89 -7.82 5.22
N THR A 58 -1.73 -8.85 5.18
CA THR A 58 -1.78 -9.90 6.22
C THR A 58 -0.44 -10.63 6.32
N MET A 59 0.16 -11.01 5.19
CA MET A 59 1.48 -11.65 5.16
C MET A 59 2.57 -10.76 5.77
N LEU A 60 2.61 -9.47 5.40
CA LEU A 60 3.62 -8.52 5.92
C LEU A 60 3.49 -8.32 7.43
N ILE A 61 2.26 -8.15 7.94
CA ILE A 61 2.01 -7.91 9.36
C ILE A 61 2.25 -9.18 10.19
N ASN A 62 1.76 -10.34 9.74
CA ASN A 62 1.82 -11.56 10.54
C ASN A 62 3.17 -12.27 10.46
N ASP A 63 3.73 -12.41 9.26
CA ASP A 63 4.94 -13.22 9.05
C ASP A 63 6.22 -12.41 9.35
N TYR A 64 6.17 -11.09 9.16
CA TYR A 64 7.33 -10.20 9.32
C TYR A 64 7.15 -9.15 10.41
N ALA A 65 6.03 -9.17 11.14
CA ALA A 65 5.74 -8.26 12.26
C ALA A 65 5.87 -6.77 11.91
N LEU A 66 5.58 -6.43 10.65
CA LEU A 66 5.59 -5.06 10.14
C LEU A 66 4.41 -4.27 10.71
N ASP A 67 4.66 -3.01 11.01
CA ASP A 67 3.58 -2.08 11.33
C ASP A 67 2.69 -1.83 10.10
N GLU A 68 1.41 -1.53 10.32
CA GLU A 68 0.43 -1.36 9.26
C GLU A 68 0.85 -0.29 8.23
N GLU A 69 1.43 0.82 8.69
CA GLU A 69 1.91 1.89 7.82
C GLU A 69 3.03 1.42 6.88
N ASN A 70 3.97 0.62 7.40
CA ASN A 70 5.07 0.09 6.58
C ASN A 70 4.58 -0.97 5.60
N ALA A 71 3.64 -1.83 6.02
CA ALA A 71 3.00 -2.78 5.12
C ALA A 71 2.31 -2.07 3.95
N ILE A 72 1.62 -0.95 4.23
CA ILE A 72 0.99 -0.10 3.21
C ILE A 72 2.05 0.49 2.25
N GLN A 73 3.17 1.00 2.77
CA GLN A 73 4.23 1.56 1.93
C GLN A 73 4.88 0.50 1.03
N VAL A 74 5.11 -0.71 1.56
CA VAL A 74 5.63 -1.84 0.76
C VAL A 74 4.68 -2.17 -0.39
N ILE A 75 3.36 -2.20 -0.15
CA ILE A 75 2.36 -2.45 -1.20
C ILE A 75 2.34 -1.33 -2.24
N ASN A 76 2.41 -0.06 -1.81
CA ASN A 76 2.41 1.10 -2.71
C ASN A 76 3.65 1.17 -3.60
N ILE A 77 4.81 0.84 -3.03
CA ILE A 77 6.10 0.97 -3.70
C ILE A 77 6.41 -0.29 -4.52
N LEU A 78 5.97 -1.46 -4.07
CA LEU A 78 6.30 -2.77 -4.64
C LEU A 78 7.82 -2.87 -4.92
N PRO A 79 8.66 -2.92 -3.87
CA PRO A 79 10.10 -2.92 -4.02
C PRO A 79 10.56 -4.10 -4.88
N SER A 80 11.63 -3.89 -5.64
CA SER A 80 12.25 -4.91 -6.51
C SER A 80 13.61 -5.38 -6.01
N THR A 81 14.18 -4.70 -5.01
CA THR A 81 15.49 -5.02 -4.45
C THR A 81 15.49 -5.02 -2.92
N ILE A 82 16.51 -5.65 -2.33
CA ILE A 82 16.69 -5.70 -0.88
C ILE A 82 17.02 -4.30 -0.34
N GLU A 83 17.77 -3.51 -1.10
CA GLU A 83 18.19 -2.17 -0.73
C GLU A 83 16.97 -1.24 -0.59
N GLU A 84 15.99 -1.35 -1.47
CA GLU A 84 14.72 -0.62 -1.36
C GLU A 84 13.99 -1.00 -0.07
N LEU A 85 13.88 -2.30 0.25
CA LEU A 85 13.28 -2.76 1.51
C LEU A 85 14.02 -2.20 2.74
N LYS A 86 15.36 -2.17 2.73
CA LYS A 86 16.15 -1.61 3.82
C LYS A 86 15.87 -0.12 4.02
N VAL A 87 15.72 0.65 2.95
CA VAL A 87 15.35 2.07 3.01
C VAL A 87 13.94 2.26 3.59
N LEU A 88 12.98 1.41 3.22
CA LEU A 88 11.62 1.46 3.78
C LEU A 88 11.59 1.13 5.27
N PHE A 89 12.44 0.19 5.69
CA PHE A 89 12.46 -0.31 7.07
C PHE A 89 13.41 0.45 8.00
N GLU A 90 14.14 1.45 7.51
CA GLU A 90 15.17 2.18 8.28
C GLU A 90 14.61 2.74 9.60
N LYS A 91 13.37 3.22 9.59
CA LYS A 91 12.71 3.82 10.76
C LYS A 91 11.96 2.81 11.64
N ASP A 92 11.80 1.58 11.17
CA ASP A 92 11.09 0.51 11.87
C ASP A 92 12.08 -0.36 12.64
N LEU A 93 12.01 -0.32 13.97
CA LEU A 93 12.93 -1.03 14.86
C LEU A 93 12.85 -2.56 14.74
N LYS A 94 11.74 -3.11 14.22
CA LYS A 94 11.57 -4.56 14.01
C LYS A 94 11.98 -4.94 12.60
N ALA A 95 11.49 -4.21 11.60
CA ALA A 95 11.78 -4.53 10.21
C ALA A 95 13.24 -4.27 9.82
N SER A 96 13.91 -3.30 10.45
CA SER A 96 15.36 -3.04 10.27
C SER A 96 16.26 -4.19 10.75
N LYS A 97 15.76 -5.09 11.62
CA LYS A 97 16.52 -6.23 12.13
C LYS A 97 16.45 -7.47 11.24
N LEU A 98 15.66 -7.43 10.17
CA LEU A 98 15.56 -8.53 9.22
C LEU A 98 16.91 -8.75 8.53
N ASN A 99 17.33 -10.01 8.46
CA ASN A 99 18.55 -10.37 7.75
C ASN A 99 18.32 -10.44 6.23
N ASP A 100 19.40 -10.42 5.46
CA ASP A 100 19.32 -10.43 3.99
C ASP A 100 18.59 -11.67 3.43
N LYS A 101 18.61 -12.81 4.13
CA LYS A 101 17.88 -14.01 3.72
C LYS A 101 16.36 -13.84 3.89
N GLN A 102 15.93 -13.25 5.01
CA GLN A 102 14.52 -12.94 5.28
C GLN A 102 13.99 -11.88 4.32
N LEU A 103 14.80 -10.87 3.99
CA LEU A 103 14.42 -9.84 3.02
C LEU A 103 14.28 -10.42 1.60
N ASN A 104 15.16 -11.32 1.19
CA ASN A 104 15.02 -12.04 -0.08
C ASN A 104 13.75 -12.91 -0.11
N ASP A 105 13.46 -13.64 0.97
CA ASP A 105 12.24 -14.45 1.07
C ASP A 105 10.97 -13.58 1.02
N LEU A 106 10.97 -12.45 1.72
CA LEU A 106 9.89 -11.47 1.68
C LEU A 106 9.69 -10.95 0.25
N LEU A 107 10.76 -10.54 -0.42
CA LEU A 107 10.72 -10.00 -1.78
C LEU A 107 10.13 -11.02 -2.78
N ASN A 108 10.57 -12.27 -2.71
CA ASN A 108 10.05 -13.34 -3.56
C ASN A 108 8.55 -13.58 -3.31
N LYS A 109 8.14 -13.71 -2.04
CA LYS A 109 6.73 -13.87 -1.68
C LYS A 109 5.88 -12.69 -2.13
N LEU A 110 6.39 -11.47 -1.97
CA LEU A 110 5.72 -10.24 -2.39
C LEU A 110 5.45 -10.26 -3.89
N HIS A 111 6.46 -10.58 -4.71
CA HIS A 111 6.30 -10.65 -6.17
C HIS A 111 5.38 -11.79 -6.63
N ASP A 112 5.36 -12.90 -5.91
CA ASP A 112 4.45 -14.00 -6.24
C ASP A 112 3.00 -13.70 -5.88
N LEU A 113 2.76 -12.94 -4.81
CA LEU A 113 1.43 -12.51 -4.40
C LEU A 113 0.92 -11.28 -5.18
N ALA A 114 1.82 -10.48 -5.74
CA ALA A 114 1.47 -9.28 -6.51
C ALA A 114 1.01 -9.58 -7.96
N LYS A 115 1.18 -10.83 -8.42
CA LYS A 115 0.63 -11.34 -9.69
C LYS A 115 -0.89 -11.53 -9.60
#